data_AF-A0A6B1KP94-F1
#
_entry.id   AF-A0A6B1KP94-F1
#
_cell.length_a   1.000
_cell.length_b   1.000
_cell.length_c   1.000
_cell.angle_alpha   90.00
_cell.angle_beta   90.00
_cell.angle_gamma   90.00
#
_symmetry.space_group_name_H-M   'P 1'
#
loop_
_entity.id
_entity.type
_entity.pdbx_description
1 polymer ?
#
loop_
_entity_poly.entity_id
_entity_poly.type
_entity_poly.pdbx_seq_one_letter_code
_entity_poly.pdbx_strand_id
1 'polypeptide(L)'
;MLLGRYDDDGRLQYTGRTTTLAQAASSAVAALLAPARRGHPWTGWSFSAGWGSRETLDVTLVEPELVVEVGIDVARDASGRWRHPARLHRARPDLSPADVARLTPPR
;
A
#
# COMPACT_ATOMS: atom_id res chain seq x y z
N MET A 1 -6.91 2.33 2.85
CA MET A 1 -5.80 1.35 3.01
C MET A 1 -4.52 1.95 2.44
N LEU A 2 -3.36 1.67 3.04
CA LEU A 2 -2.05 2.06 2.49
C LEU A 2 -1.49 0.94 1.61
N LEU A 3 -0.74 1.30 0.57
CA LEU A 3 -0.19 0.37 -0.40
C LEU A 3 1.32 0.55 -0.50
N GLY A 4 2.03 -0.57 -0.57
CA GLY A 4 3.47 -0.61 -0.78
C GLY A 4 3.85 -1.54 -1.91
N ARG A 5 5.04 -1.34 -2.46
CA ARG A 5 5.69 -2.25 -3.42
C ARG A 5 7.14 -2.39 -3.01
N TYR A 6 7.67 -3.60 -3.15
CA TYR A 6 9.08 -3.82 -2.92
C TYR A 6 9.91 -3.28 -4.09
N ASP A 7 11.00 -2.60 -3.77
CA ASP A 7 12.03 -2.24 -4.76
C ASP A 7 13.01 -3.40 -5.01
N ASP A 8 13.99 -3.15 -5.87
CA ASP A 8 15.01 -4.12 -6.27
C ASP A 8 15.95 -4.52 -5.10
N ASP A 9 16.05 -3.68 -4.06
CA ASP A 9 16.80 -3.98 -2.83
C ASP A 9 15.96 -4.77 -1.80
N GLY A 10 14.72 -5.12 -2.14
CA GLY A 10 13.81 -5.83 -1.25
C GLY A 10 13.23 -4.95 -0.14
N ARG A 11 13.28 -3.63 -0.27
CA ARG A 11 12.69 -2.69 0.71
C ARG A 11 11.26 -2.35 0.31
N LEU A 12 10.36 -2.34 1.30
CA LEU A 12 8.95 -2.00 1.09
C LEU A 12 8.77 -0.49 0.96
N GLN A 13 8.55 -0.02 -0.26
CA GLN A 13 8.34 1.39 -0.57
C GLN A 13 6.86 1.74 -0.54
N TYR A 14 6.51 2.81 0.17
CA TYR A 14 5.15 3.36 0.16
C TYR A 14 4.81 3.88 -1.24
N THR A 15 3.74 3.37 -1.84
CA THR A 15 3.35 3.69 -3.23
C THR A 15 2.11 4.59 -3.28
N GLY A 16 1.21 4.49 -2.30
CA GLY A 16 0.02 5.32 -2.26
C GLY A 16 -1.08 4.76 -1.36
N ARG A 17 -2.29 5.28 -1.52
CA ARG A 17 -3.47 4.87 -0.75
C ARG A 17 -4.55 4.39 -1.67
N THR A 18 -5.45 3.56 -1.16
CA THR A 18 -6.74 3.33 -1.82
C THR A 18 -7.69 4.50 -1.59
N THR A 19 -8.73 4.61 -2.40
CA THR A 19 -9.98 5.29 -2.02
C THR A 19 -10.55 4.67 -0.75
N THR A 20 -11.53 5.34 -0.12
CA THR A 20 -12.34 4.73 0.94
C THR A 20 -12.97 3.44 0.41
N LEU A 21 -12.79 2.36 1.17
CA LEU A 21 -13.34 1.06 0.79
C LEU A 21 -14.79 0.97 1.26
N ALA A 22 -15.65 0.39 0.44
CA ALA A 22 -16.98 0.00 0.88
C ALA A 22 -16.88 -1.03 2.02
N GLN A 23 -17.86 -1.06 2.92
CA GLN A 23 -17.83 -1.89 4.13
C GLN A 23 -17.57 -3.38 3.82
N ALA A 24 -18.21 -3.92 2.79
CA ALA A 24 -18.03 -5.31 2.37
C ALA A 24 -16.59 -5.60 1.91
N ALA A 25 -16.01 -4.71 1.08
CA ALA A 25 -14.63 -4.83 0.62
C ALA A 25 -13.63 -4.67 1.77
N SER A 26 -13.88 -3.72 2.69
CA SER A 26 -13.08 -3.54 3.90
C SER A 26 -13.05 -4.81 4.76
N SER A 27 -14.21 -5.42 4.98
CA SER A 27 -14.34 -6.63 5.79
C SER A 27 -13.67 -7.84 5.12
N ALA A 28 -13.83 -7.98 3.80
CA ALA A 28 -13.18 -9.06 3.03
C ALA A 28 -11.65 -8.94 3.04
N VAL A 29 -11.10 -7.72 2.91
CA VAL A 29 -9.66 -7.49 3.01
C VAL A 29 -9.18 -7.72 4.43
N ALA A 30 -9.86 -7.19 5.44
CA ALA A 30 -9.47 -7.33 6.84
C ALA A 30 -9.35 -8.79 7.29
N ALA A 31 -10.23 -9.67 6.80
CA ALA A 31 -10.20 -11.10 7.08
C ALA A 31 -8.93 -11.82 6.54
N LEU A 32 -8.22 -11.20 5.59
CA LEU A 32 -7.01 -11.75 4.98
C LEU A 32 -5.72 -11.13 5.56
N LEU A 33 -5.83 -10.10 6.41
CA LEU A 33 -4.67 -9.41 6.97
C LEU A 33 -4.17 -10.11 8.23
N ALA A 34 -2.85 -10.27 8.32
CA ALA A 34 -2.17 -10.70 9.53
C ALA A 34 -1.59 -9.50 10.29
N PRO A 35 -1.66 -9.46 11.63
CA PRO A 35 -1.03 -8.41 12.42
C PRO A 35 0.47 -8.32 12.17
N ALA A 36 1.03 -7.11 12.14
CA ALA A 36 2.45 -6.90 11.94
C ALA A 36 3.31 -7.56 13.03
N ARG A 37 4.40 -8.17 12.61
CA ARG A 37 5.46 -8.71 13.46
C ARG A 37 6.43 -7.62 13.87
N ARG A 38 7.24 -7.94 14.90
CA ARG A 38 8.34 -7.08 15.34
C ARG A 38 9.32 -6.86 14.19
N GLY A 39 9.69 -5.60 13.94
CA GLY A 39 10.61 -5.23 12.86
C GLY A 39 9.91 -4.90 11.54
N HIS A 40 8.60 -4.65 11.55
CA HIS A 40 7.88 -4.20 10.37
C HIS A 40 8.59 -3.00 9.70
N PRO A 41 8.75 -2.98 8.36
CA PRO A 41 9.56 -1.97 7.65
C PRO A 41 9.14 -0.52 7.89
N TRP A 42 7.86 -0.30 8.20
CA TRP A 42 7.29 1.01 8.47
C TRP A 42 7.09 1.33 9.97
N THR A 43 7.69 0.55 10.88
CA THR A 43 7.67 0.91 12.30
C THR A 43 8.28 2.31 12.50
N GLY A 44 7.55 3.20 13.16
CA GLY A 44 7.97 4.59 13.41
C GLY A 44 7.71 5.58 12.26
N TRP A 45 7.08 5.14 11.16
CA TRP A 45 6.71 6.03 10.06
C TRP A 45 5.42 6.79 10.35
N SER A 46 5.33 8.02 9.86
CA SER A 46 4.10 8.82 9.86
C SER A 46 3.58 9.01 8.44
N PHE A 47 2.28 8.79 8.23
CA PHE A 47 1.63 8.92 6.92
C PHE A 47 0.67 10.10 6.96
N SER A 48 0.71 11.00 5.98
CA SER A 48 -0.20 12.15 5.94
C SER A 48 -1.58 11.78 5.37
N ALA A 49 -2.61 12.49 5.81
CA ALA A 49 -3.99 12.32 5.32
C ALA A 49 -4.17 12.81 3.87
N GLY A 50 -3.21 13.54 3.32
CA GLY A 50 -3.23 14.04 1.96
C GLY A 50 -1.97 14.83 1.61
N TRP A 51 -1.84 15.18 0.33
CA TRP A 51 -0.75 16.02 -0.15
C TRP A 51 -0.85 17.42 0.50
N GLY A 52 0.22 17.90 1.11
CA GLY A 52 0.25 19.19 1.80
C GLY A 52 -0.47 19.22 3.16
N SER A 53 -1.11 18.12 3.59
CA SER A 53 -1.71 18.05 4.92
C SER A 53 -0.67 17.75 5.99
N ARG A 54 -0.77 18.45 7.13
CA ARG A 54 -0.02 18.14 8.36
C ARG A 54 -0.73 17.08 9.22
N GLU A 55 -1.97 16.75 8.91
CA GLU A 55 -2.72 15.70 9.59
C GLU A 55 -2.09 14.34 9.28
N THR A 56 -1.83 13.58 10.33
CA THR A 56 -1.28 12.22 10.23
C THR A 56 -2.41 11.21 10.40
N LEU A 57 -2.29 10.11 9.67
CA LEU A 57 -3.20 8.98 9.76
C LEU A 57 -2.79 8.11 10.95
N ASP A 58 -3.77 7.73 11.76
CA ASP A 58 -3.61 6.60 12.66
C ASP A 58 -3.67 5.30 11.84
N VAL A 59 -2.57 4.54 11.86
CA VAL A 59 -2.39 3.37 10.98
C VAL A 59 -2.05 2.13 11.80
N THR A 60 -2.83 1.08 11.59
CA THR A 60 -2.48 -0.25 12.07
C THR A 60 -1.60 -0.94 11.01
N LEU A 61 -0.36 -1.24 11.38
CA LEU A 61 0.57 -1.98 10.51
C LEU A 61 0.18 -3.47 10.49
N VAL A 62 0.34 -4.08 9.32
CA VAL A 62 0.01 -5.49 9.03
C VAL A 62 1.17 -6.13 8.28
N GLU A 63 1.26 -7.46 8.28
CA GLU A 63 2.26 -8.14 7.46
C GLU A 63 2.06 -7.76 5.97
N PRO A 64 3.12 -7.32 5.26
CA PRO A 64 3.04 -6.87 3.88
C PRO A 64 2.99 -8.03 2.87
N GLU A 65 2.16 -9.04 3.15
CA GLU A 65 2.06 -10.28 2.39
C GLU A 65 0.82 -10.33 1.49
N LEU A 66 -0.25 -9.61 1.84
CA LEU A 66 -1.47 -9.60 1.02
C LEU A 66 -1.27 -8.76 -0.25
N VAL A 67 -1.37 -9.41 -1.41
CA VAL A 67 -1.40 -8.74 -2.71
C VAL A 67 -2.84 -8.31 -3.05
N VAL A 68 -2.97 -7.11 -3.60
CA VAL A 68 -4.25 -6.58 -4.09
C VAL A 68 -4.12 -6.06 -5.52
N GLU A 69 -5.17 -6.25 -6.31
CA GLU A 69 -5.30 -5.64 -7.62
C GLU A 69 -5.97 -4.28 -7.48
N VAL A 70 -5.37 -3.26 -8.08
CA VAL A 70 -5.84 -1.87 -7.96
C VAL A 70 -5.80 -1.15 -9.30
N GLY A 71 -6.80 -0.30 -9.52
CA GLY A 71 -6.85 0.64 -10.63
C GLY A 71 -6.26 1.97 -10.20
N ILE A 72 -5.26 2.45 -10.94
CA ILE A 72 -4.58 3.72 -10.70
C ILE A 72 -4.72 4.61 -11.93
N ASP A 73 -4.60 5.92 -11.75
CA ASP A 73 -4.29 6.78 -12.88
C ASP A 73 -2.78 6.87 -13.11
N VAL A 74 -2.39 7.61 -14.16
CA VAL A 74 -0.99 7.75 -14.59
C VAL A 74 -0.22 8.80 -13.79
N ALA A 75 -0.85 9.54 -12.88
CA ALA A 75 -0.22 10.67 -12.19
C ALA A 75 0.70 10.20 -11.06
N ARG A 76 2.01 10.30 -11.28
CA ARG A 76 3.05 9.95 -10.31
C ARG A 76 3.87 11.16 -9.87
N ASP A 77 4.45 11.09 -8.68
CA ASP A 77 5.49 12.03 -8.25
C ASP A 77 6.90 11.56 -8.66
N ALA A 78 7.92 12.38 -8.41
CA ALA A 78 9.31 12.07 -8.77
C ALA A 78 9.86 10.81 -8.08
N SER A 79 9.22 10.37 -6.98
CA SER A 79 9.55 9.12 -6.28
C SER A 79 8.70 7.92 -6.72
N GLY A 80 7.89 8.08 -7.77
CA GLY A 80 7.05 7.03 -8.33
C GLY A 80 5.75 6.74 -7.56
N ARG A 81 5.42 7.53 -6.53
CA ARG A 81 4.17 7.38 -5.77
C ARG A 81 2.98 7.91 -6.55
N TRP A 82 1.82 7.29 -6.34
CA TRP A 82 0.58 7.74 -6.96
C TRP A 82 0.07 9.00 -6.26
N ARG A 83 -0.21 10.03 -7.05
CA ARG A 83 -0.75 11.31 -6.54
C ARG A 83 -2.21 11.18 -6.13
N HIS A 84 -2.97 10.34 -6.83
CA HIS A 84 -4.37 10.11 -6.53
C HIS A 84 -4.60 8.72 -5.91
N PRO A 85 -5.62 8.57 -5.05
CA PRO A 85 -5.93 7.28 -4.45
C PRO A 85 -6.31 6.22 -5.50
N ALA A 86 -5.79 5.00 -5.32
CA ALA A 86 -6.09 3.84 -6.15
C ALA A 86 -7.48 3.27 -5.83
N ARG A 87 -8.19 2.76 -6.84
CA ARG A 87 -9.43 2.01 -6.61
C ARG A 87 -9.09 0.54 -6.40
N LEU A 88 -9.54 -0.05 -5.29
CA LEU A 88 -9.41 -1.49 -5.07
C LEU A 88 -10.31 -2.26 -6.05
N HIS A 89 -9.74 -3.22 -6.77
CA HIS A 89 -10.49 -4.17 -7.58
C HIS A 89 -10.79 -5.45 -6.80
N ARG A 90 -9.76 -6.15 -6.32
CA ARG A 90 -9.91 -7.39 -5.55
C ARG A 90 -8.64 -7.74 -4.79
N ALA A 91 -8.78 -8.53 -3.72
CA ALA A 91 -7.64 -9.22 -3.11
C ALA A 91 -7.16 -10.37 -4.00
N ARG A 92 -5.86 -10.66 -3.94
CA ARG A 92 -5.19 -11.74 -4.68
C ARG A 92 -4.42 -12.65 -3.71
N PRO A 93 -5.13 -13.41 -2.86
CA PRO A 93 -4.49 -14.35 -1.92
C PRO A 93 -3.78 -15.51 -2.64
N ASP A 94 -4.02 -15.65 -3.94
CA ASP A 94 -3.33 -16.57 -4.84
C ASP A 94 -1.93 -16.07 -5.28
N LEU A 95 -1.58 -14.81 -4.97
CA LEU A 95 -0.28 -14.21 -5.28
C LEU A 95 0.50 -13.90 -4.01
N SER A 96 1.83 -13.92 -4.14
CA SER A 96 2.79 -13.44 -3.15
C SER A 96 3.38 -12.09 -3.57
N PRO A 97 4.02 -11.33 -2.65
CA PRO A 97 4.72 -10.11 -3.02
C PRO A 97 5.84 -10.30 -4.05
N ALA A 98 6.40 -11.51 -4.16
CA ALA A 98 7.42 -11.85 -5.15
C ALA A 98 6.86 -11.92 -6.59
N ASP A 99 5.55 -12.15 -6.74
CA ASP A 99 4.87 -12.18 -8.03
C ASP A 99 4.52 -10.77 -8.55
N VAL A 100 4.69 -9.75 -7.71
CA VAL A 100 4.46 -8.35 -8.05
C VAL A 100 5.74 -7.75 -8.60
N ALA A 101 5.64 -7.12 -9.78
CA ALA A 101 6.78 -6.41 -10.37
C ALA A 101 7.42 -5.43 -9.36
N ARG A 102 8.75 -5.38 -9.33
CA ARG A 102 9.48 -4.49 -8.43
C ARG A 102 9.24 -3.01 -8.77
N LEU A 103 9.28 -2.16 -7.76
CA LEU A 103 9.26 -0.72 -7.94
C LEU A 103 10.65 -0.27 -8.38
N THR A 104 10.84 -0.09 -9.68
CA THR A 104 12.06 0.51 -10.21
C THR A 104 11.95 2.04 -10.13
N PRO A 105 12.96 2.75 -9.60
CA PRO A 105 12.98 4.21 -9.64
C PRO A 105 12.95 4.72 -11.09
N PRO A 106 12.34 5.89 -11.36
CA PRO A 106 12.42 6.50 -12.67
C PRO A 106 13.89 6.75 -13.04
N ARG A 107 14.26 6.36 -14.27
CA ARG A 107 15.59 6.66 -14.85
C ARG A 107 15.73 8.13 -15.16
#